data_AF-A0A226D0L1-F1
#
_entry.id   AF-A0A226D0L1-F1
#
_cell.length_a   1.000
_cell.length_b   1.000
_cell.length_c   1.000
_cell.angle_alpha   90.00
_cell.angle_beta   90.00
_cell.angle_gamma   90.00
#
_symmetry.space_group_name_H-M   'P 1'
#
loop_
_entity.id
_entity.type
_entity.pdbx_description
1 polymer ?
#
loop_
_entity_poly.entity_id
_entity_poly.type
_entity_poly.pdbx_seq_one_letter_code
_entity_poly.pdbx_strand_id
1 'polypeptide(L)'
;MQMNQLTNHVRSHTGERPFPCPHCEQAFKTKNNLSTHVKVIHTPGYVPSTPHKCPHCDKAFQSPVFLEGHIRQAHTGERPFTCDQCAKGFAVKSALTLHLKTAHGVVPEKKDRLPRSKKDAFHHVEEDND
;
A
#
# COMPACT_ATOMS: atom_id res chain seq x y z
N MET A 1 13.78 9.63 11.91
CA MET A 1 12.67 8.64 11.82
C MET A 1 11.78 8.80 13.05
N GLN A 2 10.45 8.83 12.87
CA GLN A 2 9.49 9.19 13.94
C GLN A 2 9.28 8.03 14.93
N MET A 3 9.34 8.30 16.25
CA MET A 3 9.22 7.32 17.35
C MET A 3 7.99 6.41 17.24
N ASN A 4 6.82 6.94 16.84
CA ASN A 4 5.60 6.15 16.68
C ASN A 4 5.75 4.98 15.69
N GLN A 5 6.59 5.12 14.66
CA GLN A 5 6.79 4.05 13.67
C GLN A 5 7.61 2.90 14.25
N LEU A 6 8.60 3.21 15.08
CA LEU A 6 9.41 2.21 15.77
C LEU A 6 8.56 1.47 16.82
N THR A 7 7.77 2.21 17.62
CA THR A 7 6.85 1.60 18.59
C THR A 7 5.85 0.66 17.92
N ASN A 8 5.22 1.08 16.81
CA ASN A 8 4.29 0.22 16.07
C ASN A 8 4.98 -1.00 15.44
N HIS A 9 6.24 -0.84 14.99
CA HIS A 9 7.04 -1.96 14.52
C HIS A 9 7.31 -2.98 15.64
N VAL A 10 7.70 -2.53 16.84
CA VAL A 10 7.95 -3.44 17.97
C VAL A 10 6.68 -4.21 18.37
N ARG A 11 5.52 -3.54 18.40
CA ARG A 11 4.21 -4.18 18.62
C ARG A 11 3.88 -5.27 17.60
N SER A 12 4.51 -5.24 16.42
CA SER A 12 4.33 -6.29 15.43
C SER A 12 4.93 -7.62 15.88
N HIS A 13 6.03 -7.59 16.64
CA HIS A 13 6.72 -8.75 17.20
C HIS A 13 6.11 -9.22 18.52
N THR A 14 5.80 -8.28 19.43
CA THR A 14 5.31 -8.63 20.77
C THR A 14 3.84 -9.02 20.81
N GLY A 15 3.07 -8.66 19.78
CA GLY A 15 1.63 -8.89 19.75
C GLY A 15 0.80 -7.92 20.61
N GLU A 16 1.44 -6.95 21.28
CA GLU A 16 0.78 -5.94 22.09
C GLU A 16 -0.28 -5.16 21.28
N ARG A 17 -1.49 -5.05 21.84
CA ARG A 17 -2.66 -4.39 21.22
C ARG A 17 -3.27 -3.40 22.21
N PRO A 18 -2.67 -2.21 22.39
CA PRO A 18 -3.08 -1.27 23.43
C PRO A 18 -4.35 -0.48 23.11
N PHE A 19 -4.96 -0.70 21.94
CA PHE A 19 -6.16 0.01 21.51
C PHE A 19 -7.36 -0.95 21.49
N PRO A 20 -8.04 -1.17 22.63
CA PRO A 20 -9.24 -2.00 22.70
C PRO A 20 -10.43 -1.32 22.00
N CYS A 21 -11.31 -2.13 21.42
CA CYS A 21 -12.59 -1.68 20.88
C CYS A 21 -13.57 -1.43 22.03
N PRO A 22 -14.28 -0.29 22.06
CA PRO A 22 -15.29 -0.02 23.09
C PRO A 22 -16.60 -0.79 22.87
N HIS A 23 -16.77 -1.48 21.74
CA HIS A 23 -18.02 -2.16 21.35
C HIS A 23 -17.88 -3.69 21.25
N CYS A 24 -16.67 -4.24 21.31
CA CYS A 24 -16.41 -5.68 21.29
C CYS A 24 -15.07 -6.01 21.93
N GLU A 25 -14.75 -7.31 22.06
CA GLU A 25 -13.52 -7.79 22.71
C GLU A 25 -12.24 -7.66 21.85
N GLN A 26 -12.33 -7.09 20.65
CA GLN A 26 -11.16 -6.94 19.78
C GLN A 26 -10.25 -5.79 20.21
N ALA A 27 -8.94 -5.99 20.08
CA ALA A 27 -7.93 -4.95 20.31
C ALA A 27 -6.94 -4.83 19.15
N PHE A 28 -6.44 -3.62 18.94
CA PHE A 28 -5.63 -3.24 17.77
C PHE A 28 -4.26 -2.68 18.17
N LYS A 29 -3.29 -2.84 17.25
CA LYS A 29 -1.91 -2.37 17.43
C LYS A 29 -1.76 -0.84 17.26
N THR A 30 -2.69 -0.22 16.54
CA THR A 30 -2.67 1.22 16.23
C THR A 30 -4.07 1.83 16.37
N LYS A 31 -4.12 3.13 16.72
CA LYS A 31 -5.38 3.90 16.77
C LYS A 31 -6.11 3.94 15.42
N ASN A 32 -5.36 4.00 14.31
CA ASN A 32 -5.94 4.02 12.97
C ASN A 32 -6.71 2.72 12.67
N ASN A 33 -6.13 1.56 13.01
CA ASN A 33 -6.77 0.27 12.78
C ASN A 33 -8.04 0.12 13.64
N LEU A 34 -8.02 0.57 14.90
CA LEU A 34 -9.22 0.62 15.74
C LEU A 34 -10.30 1.53 15.12
N SER A 35 -9.94 2.73 14.69
CA SER A 35 -10.87 3.68 14.08
C SER A 35 -11.54 3.10 12.83
N THR A 36 -10.75 2.47 11.95
CA THR A 36 -11.27 1.77 10.77
C THR A 36 -12.20 0.63 11.17
N HIS A 37 -11.83 -0.19 12.16
CA HIS A 37 -12.67 -1.28 12.63
C HIS A 37 -14.02 -0.79 13.17
N VAL A 38 -14.03 0.21 14.05
CA VAL A 38 -15.27 0.78 14.60
C VAL A 38 -16.14 1.34 13.48
N LYS A 39 -15.53 2.03 12.51
CA LYS A 39 -16.25 2.56 11.35
C LYS A 39 -16.88 1.47 10.49
N VAL A 40 -16.17 0.36 10.27
CA VAL A 40 -16.61 -0.70 9.36
C VAL A 40 -17.62 -1.65 10.01
N ILE A 41 -17.42 -1.98 11.30
CA ILE A 41 -18.13 -3.07 11.97
C ILE A 41 -19.24 -2.54 12.89
N HIS A 42 -19.02 -1.39 13.53
CA HIS A 42 -19.90 -0.88 14.57
C HIS A 42 -20.70 0.36 14.15
N THR A 43 -20.51 0.86 12.92
CA THR A 43 -21.32 1.96 12.35
C THR A 43 -22.41 1.38 11.44
N PRO A 44 -23.69 1.42 11.84
CA PRO A 44 -24.78 0.94 11.00
C PRO A 44 -24.83 1.68 9.66
N GLY A 45 -25.06 0.95 8.57
CA GLY A 45 -25.15 1.52 7.22
C GLY A 45 -23.82 1.99 6.62
N TYR A 46 -22.68 1.75 7.26
CA TYR A 46 -21.39 2.06 6.65
C TYR A 46 -21.11 1.12 5.47
N VAL A 47 -20.96 1.71 4.28
CA VAL A 47 -20.52 1.00 3.08
C VAL A 47 -19.06 1.38 2.83
N PRO A 48 -18.12 0.41 2.81
CA PRO A 48 -16.75 0.67 2.42
C PRO A 48 -16.72 1.28 1.02
N SER A 49 -16.22 2.50 0.90
CA SER A 49 -15.97 3.09 -0.40
C SER A 49 -14.75 2.41 -1.00
N THR A 50 -14.95 1.49 -1.94
CA THR A 50 -13.88 1.03 -2.85
C THR A 50 -14.03 1.80 -4.15
N PRO A 51 -13.38 2.98 -4.31
CA PRO A 51 -13.64 3.86 -5.45
C PRO A 51 -13.18 3.24 -6.78
N HIS A 52 -12.26 2.28 -6.76
CA HIS A 52 -11.64 1.75 -7.98
C HIS A 52 -12.22 0.37 -8.35
N LYS A 53 -13.29 0.37 -9.14
CA LYS A 53 -13.93 -0.86 -9.64
C LYS A 53 -13.11 -1.46 -10.78
N CYS A 54 -13.03 -2.79 -10.83
CA CYS A 54 -12.47 -3.50 -11.96
C CYS A 54 -13.42 -3.43 -13.16
N PRO A 55 -12.92 -3.12 -14.37
CA PRO A 55 -13.76 -3.10 -15.56
C PRO A 55 -14.09 -4.51 -16.10
N HIS A 56 -13.46 -5.56 -15.57
CA HIS A 56 -13.58 -6.94 -16.07
C HIS A 56 -14.25 -7.90 -15.09
N CYS A 57 -14.51 -7.48 -13.84
CA CYS A 57 -15.20 -8.29 -12.83
C CYS A 57 -15.76 -7.41 -11.70
N ASP A 58 -16.55 -8.00 -10.80
CA ASP A 58 -17.22 -7.27 -9.70
C ASP A 58 -16.30 -6.86 -8.54
N LYS A 59 -14.98 -7.04 -8.68
CA LYS A 59 -14.01 -6.65 -7.63
C LYS A 59 -13.78 -5.15 -7.64
N ALA A 60 -13.64 -4.58 -6.45
CA ALA A 60 -13.31 -3.17 -6.28
C ALA A 60 -12.21 -2.99 -5.23
N PHE A 61 -11.40 -1.94 -5.42
CA PHE A 61 -10.17 -1.73 -4.68
C PHE A 61 -10.12 -0.33 -4.06
N GLN A 62 -9.36 -0.22 -2.98
CA GLN A 62 -9.18 1.02 -2.21
C GLN A 62 -8.19 2.00 -2.87
N SER A 63 -7.36 1.52 -3.80
CA SER A 63 -6.33 2.33 -4.47
C SER A 63 -6.16 1.87 -5.92
N PRO A 64 -5.84 2.79 -6.84
CA PRO A 64 -5.64 2.45 -8.26
C PRO A 64 -4.47 1.48 -8.45
N VAL A 65 -3.44 1.56 -7.60
CA VAL A 65 -2.26 0.66 -7.68
C VAL A 65 -2.65 -0.80 -7.42
N PHE A 66 -3.59 -1.04 -6.50
CA PHE A 66 -4.09 -2.39 -6.25
C PHE A 66 -5.00 -2.89 -7.38
N LEU A 67 -5.81 -2.00 -7.96
CA LEU A 67 -6.62 -2.33 -9.13
C LEU A 67 -5.73 -2.70 -10.33
N GLU A 68 -4.72 -1.88 -10.64
CA GLU A 68 -3.79 -2.13 -11.75
C GLU A 68 -3.05 -3.46 -11.58
N GLY A 69 -2.53 -3.73 -10.37
CA GLY A 69 -1.92 -5.01 -10.05
C GLY A 69 -2.87 -6.19 -10.22
N HIS A 70 -4.13 -6.04 -9.82
CA HIS A 70 -5.17 -7.05 -10.03
C HIS A 70 -5.45 -7.28 -11.52
N ILE A 71 -5.61 -6.21 -12.31
CA ILE A 71 -5.87 -6.31 -13.75
C ILE A 71 -4.73 -7.09 -14.43
N ARG A 72 -3.48 -6.75 -14.12
CA ARG A 72 -2.31 -7.47 -14.63
C ARG A 72 -2.33 -8.95 -14.27
N GLN A 73 -2.65 -9.26 -13.02
CA GLN A 73 -2.64 -10.64 -12.51
C GLN A 73 -3.77 -11.51 -13.04
N ALA A 74 -4.98 -10.96 -13.13
CA ALA A 74 -6.20 -11.73 -13.33
C ALA A 74 -6.76 -11.65 -14.76
N HIS A 75 -6.42 -10.60 -15.51
CA HIS A 75 -7.07 -10.32 -16.80
C HIS A 75 -6.10 -10.25 -17.96
N THR A 76 -4.93 -9.60 -17.82
CA THR A 76 -4.01 -9.41 -18.96
C THR A 76 -2.83 -10.38 -18.96
N GLY A 77 -2.44 -10.90 -17.80
CA GLY A 77 -1.25 -11.74 -17.67
C GLY A 77 0.08 -10.97 -17.80
N GLU A 78 0.04 -9.63 -17.83
CA GLU A 78 1.24 -8.78 -17.93
C GLU A 78 2.17 -9.00 -16.73
N ARG A 79 3.47 -9.18 -17.01
CA ARG A 79 4.49 -9.50 -16.00
C ARG A 79 5.69 -8.56 -16.11
N PRO A 80 5.54 -7.26 -15.78
CA PRO A 80 6.58 -6.26 -15.97
C PRO A 80 7.75 -6.42 -14.98
N PHE A 81 7.60 -7.23 -13.92
CA PHE A 81 8.65 -7.44 -12.92
C PHE A 81 9.34 -8.79 -13.15
N THR A 82 10.57 -8.77 -13.66
CA THR A 82 11.35 -9.99 -13.93
C THR A 82 12.36 -10.27 -12.82
N CYS A 83 12.61 -11.54 -12.56
CA CYS A 83 13.71 -11.97 -11.71
C CYS A 83 14.99 -12.10 -12.54
N ASP A 84 16.04 -11.37 -12.19
CA ASP A 84 17.31 -11.42 -12.93
C ASP A 84 18.07 -12.74 -12.75
N GLN A 85 17.76 -13.51 -11.71
CA GLN A 85 18.42 -14.80 -11.42
C GLN A 85 17.82 -15.97 -12.22
N CYS A 86 16.52 -15.91 -12.56
CA CYS A 86 15.84 -17.02 -13.24
C CYS A 86 14.88 -16.60 -14.37
N ALA A 87 14.91 -15.33 -14.77
CA ALA A 87 14.04 -14.71 -15.78
C ALA A 87 12.52 -14.80 -15.53
N LYS A 88 12.09 -15.32 -14.37
CA LYS A 88 10.66 -15.48 -14.06
C LYS A 88 9.97 -14.12 -13.92
N GLY A 89 8.89 -13.92 -14.67
CA GLY A 89 8.08 -12.70 -14.64
C GLY A 89 6.96 -12.73 -13.61
N PHE A 90 6.68 -11.56 -13.01
CA PHE A 90 5.65 -11.32 -12.01
C PHE A 90 4.84 -10.07 -12.36
N ALA A 91 3.55 -10.12 -12.08
CA ALA A 91 2.62 -9.01 -12.35
C ALA A 91 2.69 -7.88 -11.31
N VAL A 92 3.21 -8.16 -10.11
CA VAL A 92 3.36 -7.17 -9.02
C VAL A 92 4.72 -7.30 -8.33
N LYS A 93 5.30 -6.16 -7.96
CA LYS A 93 6.63 -6.08 -7.33
C LYS A 93 6.76 -6.86 -6.01
N SER A 94 5.68 -6.91 -5.22
CA SER A 94 5.66 -7.66 -3.96
C SER A 94 5.83 -9.17 -4.19
N ALA A 95 5.26 -9.71 -5.27
CA ALA A 95 5.42 -11.11 -5.64
C ALA A 95 6.86 -11.43 -6.07
N LEU A 96 7.49 -10.56 -6.87
CA LEU A 96 8.92 -10.67 -7.18
C LEU A 96 9.77 -10.61 -5.91
N THR A 97 9.50 -9.65 -5.02
CA THR A 97 10.24 -9.49 -3.76
C THR A 97 10.15 -10.73 -2.87
N LEU A 98 8.95 -11.33 -2.76
CA LEU A 98 8.75 -12.57 -2.02
C LEU A 98 9.51 -13.73 -2.69
N HIS A 99 9.44 -13.82 -4.01
CA HIS A 99 10.16 -14.83 -4.78
C HIS A 99 11.68 -14.73 -4.60
N LEU A 100 12.26 -13.52 -4.70
CA LEU A 100 13.70 -13.31 -4.47
C LEU A 100 14.13 -13.82 -3.09
N LYS A 101 13.35 -13.50 -2.05
CA LYS A 101 13.64 -13.94 -0.68
C LYS A 101 13.53 -15.45 -0.49
N THR A 102 12.53 -16.07 -1.09
CA THR A 102 12.19 -17.49 -0.82
C THR A 102 12.86 -18.47 -1.77
N ALA A 103 13.11 -18.08 -3.03
CA ALA A 103 13.70 -18.94 -4.05
C ALA A 103 15.21 -18.70 -4.25
N HIS A 104 15.70 -17.50 -3.94
CA HIS A 104 17.10 -17.13 -4.16
C HIS A 104 17.80 -16.63 -2.89
N GLY A 105 17.10 -16.49 -1.75
CA GLY A 105 17.65 -15.92 -0.54
C GLY A 105 18.05 -14.44 -0.67
N VAL A 106 17.65 -13.77 -1.77
CA VAL A 106 18.00 -12.38 -2.05
C VAL A 106 16.99 -11.46 -1.37
N VAL A 107 17.49 -10.58 -0.50
CA VAL A 107 16.68 -9.50 0.08
C VAL A 107 16.91 -8.25 -0.79
N PRO A 108 15.95 -7.86 -1.64
CA PRO A 108 16.12 -6.67 -2.46
C PRO A 108 16.26 -5.44 -1.56
N GLU A 109 17.32 -4.66 -1.77
CA GLU A 109 17.59 -3.47 -0.98
C GLU A 109 16.44 -2.47 -1.10
N LYS A 110 16.06 -1.90 0.04
CA LYS A 110 15.13 -0.77 0.05
C LYS A 110 15.92 0.39 -0.54
N LYS A 111 15.65 0.77 -1.80
CA LYS A 111 16.19 2.03 -2.34
C LYS A 111 15.84 3.12 -1.33
N ASP A 112 16.85 3.70 -0.70
CA ASP A 112 16.69 4.85 0.17
C ASP A 112 15.83 5.86 -0.56
N ARG A 113 14.80 6.39 0.12
CA ARG A 113 14.03 7.48 -0.45
C ARG A 113 15.02 8.59 -0.72
N LEU A 114 15.34 8.84 -1.99
CA LEU A 114 15.93 10.12 -2.35
C LEU A 114 15.00 11.20 -1.78
N PRO A 115 15.53 12.20 -1.05
CA PRO A 115 14.73 13.35 -0.70
C PRO A 115 14.09 13.86 -1.98
N ARG A 116 12.80 14.21 -1.92
CA ARG A 116 12.11 14.86 -3.04
C ARG A 116 12.88 16.12 -3.39
N SER A 117 13.80 16.05 -4.35
CA SER A 117 14.35 17.24 -4.98
C SER A 117 13.18 17.98 -5.58
N LYS A 118 12.91 19.18 -5.05
CA LYS A 118 12.09 20.19 -5.72
C LYS A 118 12.75 20.40 -7.08
N LYS A 119 12.20 19.80 -8.14
CA LYS A 119 12.62 20.13 -9.49
C LYS A 119 11.82 21.35 -9.93
N ASP A 120 12.51 22.47 -9.76
CA ASP A 120 12.74 23.51 -10.76
C ASP A 120 11.55 24.37 -11.19
N ALA A 121 11.77 25.66 -10.97
CA ALA A 121 10.98 26.80 -11.38
C ALA A 121 11.32 27.23 -12.83
N PHE A 122 10.44 28.10 -13.34
CA PHE A 122 10.56 29.03 -14.49
C PHE A 122 10.22 28.50 -15.89
N HIS A 123 9.27 29.17 -16.57
CA HIS A 123 9.42 30.39 -17.41
C HIS A 123 8.08 31.17 -17.37
N HIS A 124 8.02 32.48 -17.02
CA HIS A 124 8.10 33.69 -17.88
C HIS A 124 7.06 33.69 -19.04
N VAL A 125 6.23 34.70 -19.33
CA VAL A 125 6.38 36.17 -19.31
C VAL A 125 5.00 36.87 -19.30
N GLU A 126 4.98 38.09 -18.74
CA GLU A 126 4.21 39.34 -19.01
C GLU A 126 2.90 39.35 -19.81
N GLU A 127 1.92 40.12 -19.32
CA GLU A 127 1.24 41.18 -20.10
C GLU A 127 0.54 42.19 -19.15
N ASP A 128 0.94 43.46 -19.31
CA ASP A 128 0.35 44.69 -18.75
C ASP A 128 -1.12 44.91 -19.14
N ASN A 129 -1.94 45.50 -18.26
CA ASN A 129 -2.63 46.77 -18.56
C ASN A 129 -3.46 47.31 -17.38
N ASP A 130 -3.26 48.61 -17.17
CA ASP A 130 -4.10 49.67 -16.57
C ASP A 130 -4.53 49.59 -15.08
#